data_AF-A0A455UNP8-F1
#
_entry.id   AF-A0A455UNP8-F1
#
_cell.length_a   1.000
_cell.length_b   1.000
_cell.length_c   1.000
_cell.angle_alpha   90.00
_cell.angle_beta   90.00
_cell.angle_gamma   90.00
#
_symmetry.space_group_name_H-M   'P 1'
#
loop_
_entity.id
_entity.type
_entity.pdbx_description
1 polymer ?
#
loop_
_entity_poly.entity_id
_entity_poly.type
_entity_poly.pdbx_seq_one_letter_code
_entity_poly.pdbx_strand_id
1 'polypeptide(L)'
;MLAIVGVDLQQLLAGWRQRALVLTLVMCALALLGSWGVRHYLNRLALAHQLQQRILEREQARAEAQISAAAFQTHLGILITDAEGFILKVNDTFKRITGYDDADVIGKNPRKFSSDHHNALFYRRLWKRLAKTGNWEGEIWNQRKNGELFPEWLTVSAVYNPPMC
;
A
#
# COMPACT_ATOMS: atom_id res chain seq x y z
N MET A 1 -75.24 9.88 51.59
CA MET A 1 -74.85 8.46 51.54
C MET A 1 -73.77 8.36 50.48
N LEU A 2 -72.50 8.23 50.87
CA LEU A 2 -71.35 8.30 49.97
C LEU A 2 -70.82 6.87 49.78
N ALA A 3 -71.03 6.29 48.60
CA ALA A 3 -70.49 4.98 48.24
C ALA A 3 -69.16 5.18 47.52
N ILE A 4 -68.07 4.82 48.19
CA ILE A 4 -66.75 4.72 47.57
C ILE A 4 -66.75 3.43 46.76
N VAL A 5 -66.73 3.54 45.43
CA VAL A 5 -66.58 2.41 44.52
C VAL A 5 -65.14 1.91 44.65
N GLY A 6 -64.96 0.81 45.39
CA GLY A 6 -63.72 0.05 45.37
C GLY A 6 -63.53 -0.53 43.97
N VAL A 7 -62.55 -0.03 43.23
CA VAL A 7 -62.16 -0.62 41.95
C VAL A 7 -61.64 -2.02 42.22
N ASP A 8 -62.24 -3.01 41.56
CA ASP A 8 -61.91 -4.42 41.75
C ASP A 8 -60.47 -4.70 41.30
N LEU A 9 -59.66 -5.29 42.20
CA LEU A 9 -58.29 -5.68 41.93
C LEU A 9 -58.20 -6.62 40.71
N GLN A 10 -59.25 -7.41 40.45
CA GLN A 10 -59.34 -8.28 39.28
C GLN A 10 -59.47 -7.51 37.95
N GLN A 11 -60.12 -6.34 37.95
CA GLN A 11 -60.20 -5.49 36.75
C GLN A 11 -58.86 -4.81 36.43
N LEU A 12 -58.10 -4.41 37.46
CA LEU A 12 -56.76 -3.85 37.28
C LEU A 12 -55.73 -4.90 36.81
N LEU A 13 -55.92 -6.16 37.22
CA LEU A 13 -55.10 -7.30 36.81
C LEU A 13 -55.56 -7.91 35.46
N ALA A 14 -56.71 -7.53 34.92
CA ALA A 14 -57.14 -7.99 33.62
C ALA A 14 -56.21 -7.42 32.53
N GLY A 15 -55.38 -8.28 31.91
CA GLY A 15 -54.49 -7.92 30.80
C GLY A 15 -53.03 -7.60 31.16
N TRP A 16 -52.62 -7.64 32.44
CA TRP A 16 -51.20 -7.39 32.80
C TRP A 16 -50.25 -8.42 32.17
N ARG A 17 -50.67 -9.69 32.07
CA ARG A 17 -49.90 -10.76 31.42
C ARG A 17 -49.68 -10.48 29.93
N GLN A 18 -50.71 -9.99 29.24
CA GLN A 18 -50.64 -9.68 27.83
C GLN A 18 -49.74 -8.46 27.57
N ARG A 19 -49.83 -7.42 28.42
CA ARG A 19 -48.93 -6.25 28.36
C ARG A 19 -47.47 -6.64 28.62
N ALA A 20 -47.22 -7.48 29.63
CA ALA A 20 -45.88 -7.98 29.94
C ALA A 20 -45.29 -8.76 28.76
N LEU A 21 -46.07 -9.69 28.16
CA LEU A 21 -45.63 -10.44 26.97
C LEU A 21 -45.29 -9.53 25.79
N VAL A 22 -46.12 -8.53 25.51
CA VAL A 22 -45.86 -7.57 24.43
C VAL A 22 -44.57 -6.78 24.69
N LEU A 23 -44.37 -6.28 25.91
CA LEU A 23 -43.15 -5.55 26.27
C LEU A 23 -41.89 -6.43 26.15
N THR A 24 -41.95 -7.69 26.60
CA THR A 24 -40.84 -8.63 26.45
C THR A 24 -40.52 -8.89 24.98
N LEU A 25 -41.53 -9.11 24.14
CA LEU A 25 -41.33 -9.31 22.69
C LEU A 25 -40.71 -8.08 22.03
N VAL A 26 -41.17 -6.88 22.39
CA VAL A 26 -40.60 -5.62 21.88
C VAL A 26 -39.15 -5.47 22.32
N MET A 27 -38.82 -5.73 23.60
CA MET A 27 -37.44 -5.68 24.08
C MET A 27 -36.54 -6.71 23.36
N CYS A 28 -37.02 -7.94 23.15
CA CYS A 28 -36.29 -8.95 22.39
C CYS A 28 -36.07 -8.51 20.94
N ALA A 29 -37.09 -7.94 20.28
CA ALA A 29 -36.96 -7.44 18.92
C ALA A 29 -35.93 -6.31 18.82
N LEU A 30 -35.95 -5.35 19.76
CA LEU A 30 -34.97 -4.27 19.82
C LEU A 30 -33.55 -4.79 20.07
N ALA A 31 -33.39 -5.77 20.96
CA ALA A 31 -32.09 -6.40 21.23
C ALA A 31 -31.56 -7.15 20.01
N LEU A 32 -32.42 -7.87 19.28
CA LEU A 32 -32.05 -8.57 18.04
C LEU A 32 -31.67 -7.58 16.93
N LEU A 33 -32.44 -6.51 16.75
CA LEU A 33 -32.13 -5.46 15.76
C LEU A 33 -30.82 -4.74 16.10
N GLY A 34 -30.59 -4.43 17.38
CA GLY A 34 -29.34 -3.83 17.85
C GLY A 34 -28.14 -4.76 17.63
N SER A 35 -28.28 -6.04 18.01
CA SER A 35 -27.23 -7.05 17.80
C SER A 35 -26.94 -7.25 16.30
N TRP A 36 -27.96 -7.31 15.47
CA TRP A 36 -27.83 -7.39 14.01
C TRP A 36 -27.13 -6.15 13.44
N GLY A 37 -27.51 -4.95 13.90
CA GLY A 37 -26.87 -3.69 13.48
C GLY A 37 -25.40 -3.62 13.87
N VAL A 38 -25.05 -3.99 15.11
CA VAL A 38 -23.65 -4.05 15.59
C VAL A 38 -22.86 -5.08 14.78
N ARG A 39 -23.41 -6.29 14.60
CA ARG A 39 -22.80 -7.35 13.77
C ARG A 39 -22.54 -6.86 12.34
N HIS A 40 -23.52 -6.19 11.74
CA HIS A 40 -23.41 -5.66 10.38
C HIS A 40 -22.37 -4.54 10.29
N TYR A 41 -22.32 -3.64 11.27
CA TYR A 41 -21.32 -2.58 11.35
C TYR A 41 -19.90 -3.16 11.49
N LEU A 42 -19.69 -4.12 12.39
CA LEU A 42 -18.39 -4.78 12.58
C LEU A 42 -17.95 -5.54 11.32
N ASN A 43 -18.87 -6.23 10.64
CA ASN A 43 -18.57 -6.90 9.37
C ASN A 43 -18.17 -5.90 8.27
N ARG A 44 -18.82 -4.73 8.19
CA ARG A 44 -18.46 -3.66 7.24
C ARG A 44 -17.05 -3.12 7.50
N LEU A 45 -16.68 -2.92 8.77
CA LEU A 45 -15.33 -2.49 9.14
C LEU A 45 -14.27 -3.54 8.79
N ALA A 46 -14.51 -4.82 9.12
CA ALA A 46 -13.59 -5.90 8.80
C ALA A 46 -13.38 -6.06 7.28
N LEU A 47 -14.47 -5.94 6.51
CA LEU A 47 -14.42 -6.01 5.04
C LEU A 47 -13.59 -4.88 4.44
N ALA A 48 -13.72 -3.65 4.95
CA ALA A 48 -12.95 -2.50 4.49
C ALA A 48 -11.43 -2.72 4.71
N HIS A 49 -11.05 -3.26 5.87
CA HIS A 49 -9.65 -3.55 6.17
C HIS A 49 -9.08 -4.65 5.25
N GLN A 50 -9.84 -5.72 5.03
CA GLN A 50 -9.43 -6.78 4.09
C GLN A 50 -9.29 -6.28 2.65
N LEU A 51 -10.18 -5.38 2.22
CA LEU A 51 -10.07 -4.76 0.89
C LEU A 51 -8.80 -3.93 0.76
N GLN A 52 -8.45 -3.15 1.79
CA GLN A 52 -7.20 -2.38 1.79
C GLN A 52 -5.97 -3.28 1.69
N GLN A 53 -5.92 -4.36 2.48
CA GLN A 53 -4.81 -5.32 2.40
C GLN A 53 -4.71 -5.95 1.01
N ARG A 54 -5.82 -6.42 0.43
CA ARG A 54 -5.83 -7.01 -0.91
C ARG A 54 -5.44 -6.03 -2.00
N ILE A 55 -5.78 -4.75 -1.87
CA ILE A 55 -5.36 -3.71 -2.81
C ILE A 55 -3.85 -3.52 -2.71
N LEU A 56 -3.30 -3.40 -1.49
CA LEU A 56 -1.86 -3.27 -1.27
C LEU A 56 -1.09 -4.47 -1.85
N GLU A 57 -1.54 -5.69 -1.57
CA GLU A 57 -0.94 -6.91 -2.11
C GLU A 57 -0.99 -6.95 -3.65
N ARG A 58 -2.13 -6.56 -4.25
CA ARG A 58 -2.27 -6.49 -5.71
C ARG A 58 -1.35 -5.45 -6.33
N GLU A 59 -1.22 -4.28 -5.71
CA GLU A 59 -0.36 -3.21 -6.19
C GLU A 59 1.12 -3.63 -6.08
N GLN A 60 1.51 -4.30 -4.99
CA GLN A 60 2.86 -4.90 -4.87
C GLN A 60 3.10 -5.95 -5.95
N ALA A 61 2.19 -6.90 -6.14
CA ALA A 61 2.33 -7.93 -7.17
C ALA A 61 2.35 -7.35 -8.59
N ARG A 62 1.60 -6.26 -8.84
CA ARG A 62 1.65 -5.53 -10.11
C ARG A 62 2.98 -4.82 -10.32
N ALA A 63 3.50 -4.15 -9.29
CA ALA A 63 4.81 -3.51 -9.36
C ALA A 63 5.90 -4.56 -9.64
N GLU A 64 5.89 -5.67 -8.91
CA GLU A 64 6.80 -6.79 -9.15
C GLU A 64 6.65 -7.38 -10.56
N ALA A 65 5.42 -7.55 -11.05
CA ALA A 65 5.16 -8.04 -12.40
C ALA A 65 5.60 -7.04 -13.48
N GLN A 66 5.45 -5.73 -13.27
CA GLN A 66 5.95 -4.70 -14.18
C GLN A 66 7.47 -4.67 -14.21
N ILE A 67 8.13 -4.74 -13.05
CA ILE A 67 9.58 -4.87 -12.93
C ILE A 67 10.06 -6.14 -13.63
N SER A 68 9.39 -7.26 -13.38
CA SER A 68 9.68 -8.55 -14.00
C SER A 68 9.48 -8.48 -15.51
N ALA A 69 8.37 -7.94 -16.01
CA ALA A 69 8.10 -7.80 -17.44
C ALA A 69 9.10 -6.85 -18.13
N ALA A 70 9.47 -5.74 -17.49
CA ALA A 70 10.54 -4.87 -17.97
C ALA A 70 11.89 -5.61 -18.02
N ALA A 71 12.16 -6.48 -17.05
CA ALA A 71 13.38 -7.29 -16.98
C ALA A 71 13.38 -8.51 -17.92
N PHE A 72 12.23 -9.11 -18.23
CA PHE A 72 12.12 -10.42 -18.88
C PHE A 72 12.35 -10.40 -20.39
N GLN A 73 12.52 -9.24 -21.03
CA GLN A 73 12.71 -9.16 -22.48
C GLN A 73 13.73 -8.15 -22.98
N THR A 74 14.68 -7.70 -22.14
CA THR A 74 15.59 -6.64 -22.58
C THR A 74 17.05 -6.95 -22.30
N HIS A 75 17.89 -6.63 -23.30
CA HIS A 75 19.33 -6.43 -23.15
C HIS A 75 19.66 -5.20 -22.27
N LEU A 76 18.72 -4.72 -21.46
CA LEU A 76 18.85 -3.54 -20.61
C LEU A 76 19.11 -3.94 -19.16
N GLY A 77 20.08 -3.28 -18.56
CA GLY A 77 20.34 -3.38 -17.12
C GLY A 77 19.27 -2.61 -16.34
N ILE A 78 18.72 -3.23 -15.29
CA ILE A 78 17.74 -2.61 -14.41
C ILE A 78 18.25 -2.68 -12.97
N LEU A 79 18.14 -1.56 -12.26
CA LEU A 79 18.36 -1.45 -10.83
C LEU A 79 17.23 -0.65 -10.18
N ILE A 80 16.86 -1.00 -8.96
CA ILE A 80 15.79 -0.36 -8.18
C ILE A 80 16.41 0.14 -6.89
N THR A 81 16.08 1.37 -6.49
CA THR A 81 16.51 1.95 -5.21
C THR A 81 15.32 2.30 -4.31
N ASP A 82 15.58 2.46 -3.02
CA ASP A 82 14.68 3.18 -2.12
C ASP A 82 14.72 4.71 -2.36
N ALA A 83 14.00 5.47 -1.54
CA ALA A 83 13.91 6.92 -1.64
C ALA A 83 15.23 7.62 -1.27
N GLU A 84 16.05 6.98 -0.44
CA GLU A 84 17.38 7.43 -0.01
C GLU A 84 18.48 7.09 -1.03
N GLY A 85 18.16 6.27 -2.04
CA GLY A 85 19.04 5.88 -3.13
C GLY A 85 19.88 4.65 -2.83
N PHE A 86 19.50 3.80 -1.87
CA PHE A 86 20.11 2.49 -1.67
C PHE A 86 19.48 1.45 -2.59
N ILE A 87 20.31 0.65 -3.25
CA ILE A 87 19.86 -0.36 -4.21
C ILE A 87 19.16 -1.49 -3.46
N LEU A 88 17.91 -1.75 -3.84
CA LEU A 88 17.08 -2.84 -3.33
C LEU A 88 17.16 -4.10 -4.19
N LYS A 89 17.32 -3.93 -5.51
CA LYS A 89 17.32 -5.04 -6.47
C LYS A 89 18.02 -4.66 -7.76
N VAL A 90 18.63 -5.64 -8.42
CA VAL A 90 19.14 -5.56 -9.79
C VAL A 90 18.69 -6.77 -10.60
N ASN A 91 18.67 -6.67 -11.93
CA ASN A 91 18.40 -7.81 -12.81
C ASN A 91 19.69 -8.51 -13.30
N ASP A 92 19.56 -9.70 -13.88
CA ASP A 92 20.72 -10.44 -14.39
C ASP A 92 21.45 -9.74 -15.54
N THR A 93 20.73 -8.97 -16.36
CA THR A 93 21.35 -8.17 -17.43
C THR A 93 22.23 -7.06 -16.86
N PHE A 94 21.82 -6.39 -15.78
CA PHE A 94 22.64 -5.42 -15.06
C PHE A 94 23.94 -6.07 -14.59
N LYS A 95 23.85 -7.25 -13.96
CA LYS A 95 25.02 -8.00 -13.48
C LYS A 95 25.97 -8.36 -14.64
N ARG A 96 25.42 -8.82 -15.76
CA ARG A 96 26.19 -9.16 -16.97
C ARG A 96 26.88 -7.95 -17.60
N ILE A 97 26.20 -6.80 -17.68
CA ILE A 97 26.78 -5.57 -18.25
C ILE A 97 27.84 -5.01 -17.31
N THR A 98 27.53 -4.83 -16.03
CA THR A 98 28.39 -4.09 -15.11
C THR A 98 29.49 -4.93 -14.47
N GLY A 99 29.31 -6.26 -14.44
CA GLY A 99 30.20 -7.22 -13.78
C GLY A 99 30.05 -7.29 -12.26
N TYR A 100 29.07 -6.60 -11.69
CA TYR A 100 28.75 -6.65 -10.26
C TYR A 100 27.71 -7.73 -9.96
N ASP A 101 27.81 -8.35 -8.79
CA ASP A 101 26.80 -9.28 -8.27
C ASP A 101 25.92 -8.59 -7.20
N ASP A 102 24.83 -9.24 -6.78
CA ASP A 102 23.91 -8.76 -5.76
C ASP A 102 24.66 -8.42 -4.46
N ALA A 103 25.58 -9.28 -4.03
CA ALA A 103 26.42 -9.04 -2.83
C ALA A 103 27.29 -7.78 -2.94
N ASP A 104 27.61 -7.33 -4.16
CA ASP A 104 28.42 -6.14 -4.37
C ASP A 104 27.61 -4.84 -4.31
N VAL A 105 26.30 -4.88 -4.58
CA VAL A 105 25.49 -3.68 -4.90
C VAL A 105 24.28 -3.48 -4.03
N ILE A 106 23.66 -4.54 -3.50
CA ILE A 106 22.48 -4.41 -2.64
C ILE A 106 22.84 -3.63 -1.37
N GLY A 107 22.00 -2.68 -1.00
CA GLY A 107 22.20 -1.78 0.13
C GLY A 107 23.25 -0.69 -0.10
N LYS A 108 23.78 -0.54 -1.32
CA LYS A 108 24.76 0.52 -1.67
C LYS A 108 24.15 1.54 -2.60
N ASN A 109 24.80 2.69 -2.72
CA ASN A 109 24.34 3.78 -3.58
C ASN A 109 24.87 3.60 -5.02
N PRO A 110 24.06 3.85 -6.08
CA PRO A 110 24.48 3.74 -7.48
C PRO A 110 25.68 4.62 -7.86
N ARG A 111 26.01 5.66 -7.07
CA ARG A 111 27.24 6.45 -7.24
C ARG A 111 28.50 5.59 -7.19
N LYS A 112 28.44 4.36 -6.69
CA LYS A 112 29.54 3.38 -6.80
C LYS A 112 29.97 3.12 -8.25
N PHE A 113 29.06 3.28 -9.21
CA PHE A 113 29.33 3.07 -10.64
C PHE A 113 29.71 4.35 -11.38
N SER A 114 29.62 5.52 -10.73
CA SER A 114 29.92 6.78 -11.39
C SER A 114 31.38 6.85 -11.79
N SER A 115 31.65 7.27 -13.01
CA SER A 115 32.98 7.67 -13.42
C SER A 115 33.28 9.11 -13.02
N ASP A 116 34.55 9.50 -13.05
CA ASP A 116 34.98 10.90 -12.89
C ASP A 116 34.64 11.78 -14.10
N HIS A 117 33.93 11.26 -15.10
CA HIS A 117 33.56 11.99 -16.31
C HIS A 117 32.51 13.08 -16.04
N HIS A 118 31.58 12.85 -15.10
CA HIS A 118 30.50 13.77 -14.78
C HIS A 118 30.72 14.44 -13.43
N ASN A 119 30.74 15.77 -13.40
CA ASN A 119 30.94 16.52 -12.18
C ASN A 119 29.68 16.55 -11.27
N ALA A 120 29.84 17.01 -10.03
CA ALA A 120 28.73 17.11 -9.08
C ALA A 120 27.56 18.00 -9.56
N LEU A 121 27.83 19.00 -10.42
CA LEU A 121 26.78 19.87 -11.00
C LEU A 121 25.89 19.10 -11.98
N PHE A 122 26.43 18.13 -12.71
CA PHE A 122 25.67 17.24 -13.58
C PHE A 122 24.66 16.42 -12.76
N TYR A 123 25.13 15.67 -11.77
CA TYR A 123 24.27 14.83 -10.94
C TYR A 123 23.23 15.67 -10.17
N ARG A 124 23.59 16.85 -9.68
CA ARG A 124 22.62 17.75 -9.01
C ARG A 124 21.48 18.17 -9.96
N ARG A 125 21.78 18.42 -11.24
CA ARG A 125 20.75 18.76 -12.24
C ARG A 125 19.87 17.55 -12.57
N LEU A 126 20.46 16.36 -12.68
CA LEU A 126 19.73 15.10 -12.86
C LEU A 126 18.72 14.90 -11.74
N TRP A 127 19.17 14.88 -10.49
CA TRP A 127 18.30 14.65 -9.33
C TRP A 127 17.22 15.72 -9.17
N LYS A 128 17.56 16.99 -9.44
CA LYS A 128 16.58 18.07 -9.43
C LYS A 128 15.50 17.89 -10.49
N ARG A 129 15.86 17.43 -11.69
CA ARG A 129 14.88 17.14 -12.76
C ARG A 129 14.01 15.96 -12.36
N LEU A 130 14.61 14.85 -11.91
CA LEU A 130 13.89 13.67 -11.46
C LEU A 130 12.87 14.00 -10.35
N ALA A 131 13.26 14.77 -9.34
CA ALA A 131 12.37 15.18 -8.25
C ALA A 131 11.21 16.06 -8.73
N LYS A 132 11.38 16.81 -9.82
CA LYS A 132 10.34 17.70 -10.37
C LYS A 132 9.39 16.98 -11.32
N THR A 133 9.91 16.13 -12.20
CA THR A 133 9.14 15.52 -13.31
C THR A 133 8.80 14.06 -13.07
N GLY A 134 9.36 13.44 -12.03
CA GLY A 134 9.28 11.99 -11.80
C GLY A 134 10.18 11.18 -12.74
N ASN A 135 10.59 11.73 -13.89
CA ASN A 135 11.38 11.01 -14.89
C ASN A 135 12.64 11.79 -15.32
N TRP A 136 13.72 11.06 -15.63
CA TRP A 136 14.93 11.58 -16.24
C TRP A 136 15.47 10.59 -17.28
N GLU A 137 16.07 11.09 -18.36
CA GLU A 137 16.76 10.28 -19.35
C GLU A 137 17.98 11.02 -19.90
N GLY A 138 19.03 10.28 -20.25
CA GLY A 138 20.21 10.82 -20.91
C GLY A 138 21.41 9.87 -20.89
N GLU A 139 22.43 10.22 -21.67
CA GLU A 139 23.69 9.48 -21.70
C GLU A 139 24.54 9.80 -20.46
N ILE A 140 25.06 8.75 -19.80
CA ILE A 140 26.06 8.86 -18.74
C ILE A 140 27.23 7.92 -18.98
N TRP A 141 28.37 8.23 -18.38
CA TRP A 141 29.56 7.40 -18.41
C TRP A 141 29.75 6.75 -17.04
N ASN A 142 29.71 5.43 -17.00
CA ASN A 142 29.89 4.64 -15.80
C ASN A 142 31.13 3.76 -15.88
N GLN A 143 31.51 3.18 -14.74
CA GLN A 143 32.63 2.28 -14.62
C GLN A 143 32.15 0.88 -14.22
N ARG A 144 32.55 -0.14 -14.99
CA ARG A 144 32.34 -1.55 -14.68
C ARG A 144 33.21 -1.99 -13.50
N LYS A 145 32.93 -3.16 -12.90
CA LYS A 145 33.73 -3.72 -11.80
C LYS A 145 35.23 -3.90 -12.16
N ASN A 146 35.54 -4.17 -13.42
CA ASN A 146 36.90 -4.31 -13.93
C ASN A 146 37.63 -2.96 -14.18
N GLY A 147 36.97 -1.82 -13.95
CA GLY A 147 37.52 -0.49 -14.17
C GLY A 147 37.26 0.10 -15.56
N GLU A 148 36.69 -0.66 -16.50
CA GLU A 148 36.37 -0.20 -17.85
C GLU A 148 35.27 0.87 -17.81
N LEU A 149 35.54 2.00 -18.46
CA LEU A 149 34.56 3.07 -18.66
C LEU A 149 33.67 2.73 -19.86
N PHE A 150 32.37 2.92 -19.70
CA PHE A 150 31.40 2.69 -20.77
C PHE A 150 30.30 3.75 -20.77
N PRO A 151 29.84 4.18 -21.95
CA PRO A 151 28.64 5.00 -22.07
C PRO A 151 27.40 4.12 -21.89
N GLU A 152 26.39 4.66 -21.22
CA GLU A 152 25.05 4.08 -21.14
C GLU A 152 24.00 5.15 -21.37
N TRP A 153 22.90 4.77 -22.01
CA TRP A 153 21.69 5.57 -22.01
C TRP A 153 20.87 5.19 -20.77
N LEU A 154 20.84 6.09 -19.78
CA LEU A 154 20.16 5.85 -18.51
C LEU A 154 18.77 6.50 -18.53
N THR A 155 17.76 5.71 -18.16
CA THR A 155 16.41 6.20 -17.86
C THR A 155 16.10 5.95 -16.39
N VAL A 156 15.64 6.99 -15.68
CA VAL A 156 15.26 6.93 -14.28
C VAL A 156 13.82 7.38 -14.12
N SER A 157 13.01 6.58 -13.44
CA SER A 157 11.61 6.88 -13.12
C SER A 157 11.37 6.70 -11.63
N ALA A 158 10.83 7.74 -11.00
CA ALA A 158 10.43 7.75 -9.60
C ALA A 158 9.01 7.20 -9.49
N VAL A 159 8.82 6.21 -8.61
CA VAL A 159 7.52 5.64 -8.27
C VAL A 159 7.10 6.21 -6.92
N TYR A 160 5.97 6.89 -6.89
CA TYR A 160 5.40 7.44 -5.66
C TYR A 160 4.25 6.57 -5.20
N ASN A 161 4.15 6.32 -3.89
CA ASN A 161 2.91 5.79 -3.34
C ASN A 161 1.80 6.82 -3.57
N PRO A 162 0.61 6.40 -4.03
CA PRO A 162 -0.54 7.29 -4.07
C PRO A 162 -0.81 7.78 -2.64
N PRO A 163 -1.12 9.07 -2.44
CA PRO A 163 -1.48 9.57 -1.13
C PRO A 163 -2.68 8.77 -0.63
N MET A 164 -2.58 8.24 0.60
CA MET A 164 -3.73 7.67 1.28
C MET A 164 -4.76 8.80 1.42
N CYS A 165 -5.89 8.67 0.73
CA CYS A 165 -7.05 9.54 0.85
C CYS A 165 -7.57 9.61 2.29
#